data_AF-A0A7C5QXR9-F1
#
_entry.id   AF-A0A7C5QXR9-F1
#
_cell.length_a   1.000
_cell.length_b   1.000
_cell.length_c   1.000
_cell.angle_alpha   90.00
_cell.angle_beta   90.00
_cell.angle_gamma   90.00
#
_symmetry.space_group_name_H-M   'P 1'
#
loop_
_entity.id
_entity.type
_entity.pdbx_description
1 polymer ?
#
loop_
_entity_poly.entity_id
_entity_poly.type
_entity_poly.pdbx_seq_one_letter_code
_entity_poly.pdbx_strand_id
1 'polypeptide(L)'
;TGVYLLSHWLTPTWFELAMLIGVGVATQFAQYFLTKAYQSDTLSKISSIQYIGIVFAIFFGWVLFDETYNLRSALGIIIIVVAVILNVWYKNRTENIARK
;
A
#
# COMPACT_ATOMS: atom_id res chain seq x y z
N THR A 1 19.33 -7.81 -14.68
CA THR A 1 19.40 -7.70 -13.21
C THR A 1 19.48 -9.05 -12.49
N GLY A 2 18.95 -10.15 -13.06
CA GLY A 2 19.09 -11.50 -12.47
C GLY A 2 20.50 -12.09 -12.46
N VAL A 3 21.33 -11.79 -13.48
CA VAL A 3 22.71 -12.31 -13.57
C VAL A 3 23.63 -11.78 -12.47
N TYR A 4 23.43 -10.54 -12.00
CA TYR A 4 24.21 -9.95 -10.90
C TYR A 4 23.98 -10.64 -9.55
N LEU A 5 22.80 -11.23 -9.33
CA LEU A 5 22.46 -11.97 -8.11
C LEU A 5 23.18 -13.32 -8.05
N LEU A 6 23.48 -13.94 -9.20
CA LEU A 6 24.26 -15.17 -9.25
C LEU A 6 25.72 -14.94 -8.84
N SER A 7 26.26 -13.76 -9.16
CA SER A 7 27.64 -13.37 -8.83
C SER A 7 27.82 -12.81 -7.41
N HIS A 8 26.76 -12.28 -6.79
CA HIS A 8 26.79 -11.69 -5.44
C HIS A 8 25.75 -12.31 -4.50
N TRP A 9 25.49 -13.61 -4.64
CA TRP A 9 24.54 -14.30 -3.78
C TRP A 9 25.01 -14.27 -2.33
N LEU A 10 24.28 -13.56 -1.47
CA LEU A 10 24.45 -13.62 -0.03
C LEU A 10 23.41 -14.59 0.53
N THR A 11 23.85 -15.69 1.13
CA THR A 11 22.92 -16.61 1.81
C THR A 11 22.31 -15.90 3.02
N PRO A 12 20.97 -15.76 3.07
CA PRO A 12 20.34 -15.08 4.19
C PRO A 12 20.57 -15.87 5.48
N THR A 13 20.71 -15.14 6.57
CA THR A 13 20.78 -15.75 7.91
C THR A 13 19.43 -16.35 8.30
N TRP A 14 19.42 -17.24 9.29
CA TRP A 14 18.17 -17.83 9.80
C TRP A 14 17.17 -16.78 10.29
N PHE A 15 17.66 -15.66 10.80
CA PHE A 15 16.82 -14.54 11.23
C PHE A 15 16.16 -13.83 10.04
N GLU A 16 16.92 -13.50 9.00
CA GLU A 16 16.40 -12.90 7.77
C GLU A 16 15.41 -13.83 7.07
N LEU A 17 15.68 -15.14 7.07
CA LEU A 17 14.77 -16.14 6.52
C LEU A 17 13.44 -16.17 7.28
N ALA A 18 13.47 -16.10 8.61
CA ALA A 18 12.26 -16.03 9.44
C ALA A 18 11.46 -14.75 9.16
N MET A 19 12.14 -13.60 9.01
CA MET A 19 11.50 -12.34 8.62
C MET A 19 10.85 -12.44 7.23
N LEU A 20 11.53 -13.02 6.24
CA LEU A 20 11.01 -13.21 4.89
C LEU A 20 9.75 -14.09 4.88
N ILE A 21 9.76 -15.18 5.65
CA ILE A 21 8.57 -16.03 5.81
C ILE A 21 7.43 -15.24 6.48
N GLY A 22 7.74 -14.47 7.53
CA GLY A 22 6.75 -13.64 8.22
C GLY A 22 6.08 -12.63 7.29
N VAL A 23 6.88 -11.91 6.48
CA VAL A 23 6.37 -10.99 5.45
C VAL A 23 5.56 -11.74 4.40
N GLY A 24 6.00 -12.91 3.96
CA GLY A 24 5.29 -13.74 3.00
C GLY A 24 3.90 -14.17 3.50
N VAL A 25 3.82 -14.66 4.74
CA VAL A 25 2.55 -15.06 5.36
C VAL A 25 1.62 -13.86 5.53
N ALA A 26 2.12 -12.72 6.04
CA ALA A 26 1.33 -11.50 6.19
C ALA A 26 0.80 -11.00 4.83
N THR A 27 1.64 -11.01 3.80
CA THR A 27 1.26 -10.62 2.44
C THR A 27 0.20 -11.56 1.87
N GLN A 28 0.32 -12.87 2.12
CA GLN A 28 -0.66 -13.85 1.66
C GLN A 28 -2.04 -13.61 2.29
N PHE A 29 -2.10 -13.31 3.59
CA PHE A 29 -3.35 -12.93 4.24
C PHE A 29 -3.92 -11.63 3.66
N ALA A 30 -3.09 -10.61 3.45
CA ALA A 30 -3.53 -9.35 2.85
C ALA A 30 -4.16 -9.57 1.46
N GLN A 31 -3.52 -10.37 0.62
CA GLN A 31 -4.03 -10.71 -0.71
C GLN A 31 -5.31 -11.55 -0.68
N TYR A 32 -5.41 -12.48 0.27
CA TYR A 32 -6.64 -13.26 0.47
C TYR A 32 -7.83 -12.37 0.84
N PHE A 33 -7.66 -11.44 1.79
CA PHE A 33 -8.71 -10.50 2.16
C PHE A 33 -9.06 -9.54 1.03
N LEU A 34 -8.07 -9.08 0.25
CA LEU A 34 -8.30 -8.25 -0.92
C LEU A 34 -9.16 -8.99 -1.96
N THR A 35 -8.85 -10.26 -2.21
CA THR A 35 -9.62 -11.11 -3.14
C THR A 35 -11.05 -11.31 -2.64
N LYS A 36 -11.24 -11.57 -1.34
CA LYS A 36 -12.59 -11.67 -0.75
C LYS A 36 -13.36 -10.36 -0.80
N ALA A 37 -12.70 -9.22 -0.58
CA ALA A 37 -13.34 -7.92 -0.71
C ALA A 37 -13.87 -7.75 -2.13
N TYR A 38 -13.06 -8.05 -3.16
CA TYR A 38 -13.45 -8.00 -4.57
C TYR A 38 -14.62 -8.91 -4.95
N GLN A 39 -14.83 -9.99 -4.22
CA GLN A 39 -15.98 -10.87 -4.45
C GLN A 39 -17.26 -10.39 -3.74
N SER A 40 -17.14 -9.66 -2.63
CA SER A 40 -18.27 -9.28 -1.78
C SER A 40 -18.90 -7.94 -2.14
N ASP A 41 -18.16 -7.03 -2.76
CA ASP A 41 -18.59 -5.64 -2.96
C ASP A 41 -18.24 -5.16 -4.37
N THR A 42 -18.83 -4.04 -4.80
CA THR A 42 -18.54 -3.49 -6.13
C THR A 42 -17.07 -3.04 -6.24
N LEU A 43 -16.42 -3.30 -7.38
CA LEU A 43 -15.02 -2.92 -7.64
C LEU A 43 -14.73 -1.44 -7.30
N SER A 44 -15.69 -0.56 -7.58
CA SER A 44 -15.59 0.87 -7.26
C SER A 44 -15.46 1.13 -5.76
N LYS A 45 -16.16 0.36 -4.91
CA LYS A 45 -16.09 0.52 -3.46
C LYS A 45 -14.72 0.18 -2.91
N ILE A 46 -14.16 -0.92 -3.37
CA ILE A 46 -12.90 -1.48 -2.87
C ILE A 46 -11.70 -0.65 -3.34
N SER A 47 -11.74 -0.16 -4.58
CA SER A 47 -10.70 0.74 -5.11
C SER A 47 -10.52 1.98 -4.23
N SER A 48 -11.61 2.53 -3.68
CA SER A 48 -11.56 3.67 -2.76
C SER A 48 -10.88 3.35 -1.43
N ILE A 49 -11.07 2.13 -0.91
CA ILE A 49 -10.45 1.68 0.34
C ILE A 49 -8.96 1.42 0.11
N GLN A 50 -8.57 0.90 -1.06
CA GLN A 50 -7.18 0.65 -1.41
C GLN A 50 -6.32 1.93 -1.38
N TYR A 51 -6.88 3.09 -1.75
CA TYR A 51 -6.17 4.38 -1.66
C TYR A 51 -5.83 4.79 -0.21
N ILE A 52 -6.59 4.35 0.79
CA ILE A 52 -6.26 4.58 2.20
C ILE A 52 -4.96 3.85 2.57
N GLY A 53 -4.68 2.72 1.92
CA GLY A 53 -3.42 1.99 2.09
C GLY A 53 -2.18 2.83 1.79
N ILE A 54 -2.29 3.82 0.89
CA ILE A 54 -1.18 4.74 0.58
C ILE A 54 -0.86 5.65 1.77
N VAL A 55 -1.89 6.13 2.48
CA VAL A 55 -1.71 6.95 3.69
C VAL A 55 -1.01 6.13 4.78
N PHE A 56 -1.43 4.87 4.97
CA PHE A 56 -0.76 3.96 5.89
C PHE A 56 0.69 3.66 5.49
N ALA A 57 0.97 3.49 4.20
CA ALA A 57 2.33 3.24 3.72
C ALA A 57 3.28 4.41 4.04
N ILE A 58 2.84 5.65 3.84
CA ILE A 58 3.61 6.85 4.18
C ILE A 58 3.81 6.93 5.70
N PHE A 59 2.76 6.68 6.48
CA PHE A 59 2.82 6.73 7.94
C PHE A 59 3.79 5.69 8.52
N PHE A 60 3.66 4.42 8.12
CA PHE A 60 4.54 3.36 8.58
C PHE A 60 5.96 3.47 8.00
N GLY A 61 6.12 4.03 6.79
CA GLY A 61 7.42 4.41 6.23
C GLY A 61 8.20 5.30 7.18
N TRP A 62 7.56 6.40 7.62
CA TRP A 62 8.15 7.31 8.58
C TRP A 62 8.43 6.68 9.94
N VAL A 63 7.44 5.98 10.51
CA VAL A 63 7.51 5.49 11.91
C VAL A 63 8.45 4.29 12.07
N LEU A 64 8.43 3.34 11.13
CA LEU A 64 9.17 2.07 11.27
C LEU A 64 10.55 2.12 10.62
N PHE A 65 10.72 2.91 9.57
CA PHE A 65 11.97 2.95 8.79
C PHE A 65 12.74 4.26 8.97
N ASP A 66 12.26 5.17 9.82
CA ASP A 66 12.85 6.50 10.07
C ASP A 66 13.16 7.25 8.77
N GLU A 67 12.25 7.12 7.79
CA GLU A 67 12.44 7.65 6.46
C GLU A 67 12.43 9.19 6.51
N THR A 68 13.59 9.83 6.36
CA THR A 68 13.68 11.28 6.37
C THR A 68 13.17 11.87 5.06
N TYR A 69 12.00 12.51 5.09
CA TYR A 69 11.45 13.18 3.92
C TYR A 69 12.12 14.54 3.71
N ASN A 70 12.89 14.66 2.63
CA ASN A 70 13.39 15.96 2.16
C ASN A 70 12.24 16.80 1.58
N LEU A 71 12.46 18.09 1.35
CA LEU A 71 11.45 19.04 0.85
C LEU A 71 10.75 18.56 -0.44
N ARG A 72 11.49 17.87 -1.32
CA ARG A 72 10.95 17.26 -2.54
C ARG A 72 10.00 16.09 -2.25
N SER A 73 10.33 15.24 -1.28
CA SER A 73 9.49 14.12 -0.85
C SER A 73 8.23 14.62 -0.14
N ALA A 74 8.35 15.68 0.67
CA ALA A 74 7.22 16.31 1.33
C ALA A 74 6.19 16.85 0.33
N LEU A 75 6.63 17.49 -0.75
CA LEU A 75 5.73 17.92 -1.83
C LEU A 75 5.03 16.74 -2.51
N GLY A 76 5.75 15.65 -2.77
CA GLY A 76 5.16 14.42 -3.32
C GLY A 76 4.09 13.83 -2.41
N ILE A 77 4.37 13.75 -1.10
CA ILE A 77 3.42 13.27 -0.08
C ILE A 77 2.17 14.14 -0.07
N ILE A 78 2.31 15.48 -0.09
CA ILE A 78 1.17 16.40 -0.11
C ILE A 78 0.29 16.16 -1.35
N ILE A 79 0.90 16.00 -2.54
CA ILE A 79 0.17 15.73 -3.78
C ILE A 79 -0.61 14.42 -3.67
N ILE A 80 0.01 13.36 -3.15
CA ILE A 80 -0.62 12.06 -2.96
C ILE A 80 -1.80 12.17 -1.99
N VAL A 81 -1.61 12.81 -0.84
CA VAL A 81 -2.67 12.98 0.18
C VAL A 81 -3.85 13.77 -0.39
N VAL A 82 -3.60 14.87 -1.11
CA VAL A 82 -4.65 15.67 -1.76
C VAL A 82 -5.40 14.84 -2.80
N ALA A 83 -4.69 14.05 -3.62
CA ALA A 83 -5.32 13.18 -4.62
C ALA A 83 -6.23 12.13 -3.98
N VAL A 84 -5.81 11.51 -2.87
CA VAL A 84 -6.63 10.55 -2.13
C VAL A 84 -7.88 11.21 -1.55
N ILE A 85 -7.74 12.39 -0.92
CA ILE A 85 -8.87 13.14 -0.36
C ILE A 85 -9.88 13.50 -1.45
N LEU A 86 -9.41 14.01 -2.60
CA LEU A 86 -10.27 14.34 -3.74
C LEU A 86 -10.99 13.12 -4.30
N ASN A 87 -10.30 11.98 -4.41
CA ASN A 87 -10.89 10.74 -4.91
C ASN A 87 -12.04 10.27 -4.02
N VAL A 88 -11.82 10.24 -2.70
CA VAL A 88 -12.85 9.88 -1.72
C VAL A 88 -14.03 10.87 -1.78
N TRP A 89 -13.74 12.17 -1.85
CA TRP A 89 -14.77 13.20 -1.90
C TRP A 89 -15.62 13.13 -3.17
N TYR A 90 -14.99 12.95 -4.34
CA TYR A 90 -15.67 12.79 -5.62
C TYR A 90 -16.59 11.56 -5.64
N LYS A 91 -16.12 10.46 -5.05
CA LYS A 91 -16.88 9.22 -4.99
C LYS A 91 -18.09 9.32 -4.06
N ASN A 92 -17.92 9.92 -2.88
CA ASN A 92 -19.03 10.22 -1.96
C ASN A 92 -20.09 11.13 -2.61
N ARG A 93 -19.68 12.06 -3.48
CA ARG A 93 -20.60 12.93 -4.23
C ARG A 93 -21.38 12.14 -5.28
N THR A 94 -20.71 11.26 -6.03
CA THR A 94 -21.33 10.45 -7.08
C THR A 94 -22.36 9.46 -6.52
N GLU A 95 -22.05 8.79 -5.40
CA GLU A 95 -23.01 7.90 -4.72
C GLU A 95 -24.24 8.66 -4.20
N ASN A 96 -24.08 9.89 -3.71
CA ASN A 96 -25.21 10.72 -3.27
C ASN A 96 -26.12 11.19 -4.42
N ILE A 97 -25.57 11.42 -5.60
CA ILE A 97 -26.35 11.80 -6.79
C ILE A 97 -27.14 10.60 -7.33
N ALA A 98 -26.57 9.39 -7.32
CA ALA A 98 -27.24 8.18 -7.79
C ALA A 98 -28.37 7.68 -6.87
N ARG A 99 -28.46 8.17 -5.63
CA ARG A 99 -29.54 7.85 -4.67
C ARG A 99 -30.74 8.80 -4.74
N LYS A 100 -30.64 9.92 -5.47
CA LYS A 100 -31.77 10.82 -5.75
C LYS A 100 -32.44 10.43 -7.06
#